data_AF-A0A424YT66-F1
#
_entry.id   AF-A0A424YT66-F1
#
_cell.length_a   1.000
_cell.length_b   1.000
_cell.length_c   1.000
_cell.angle_alpha   90.00
_cell.angle_beta   90.00
_cell.angle_gamma   90.00
#
_symmetry.space_group_name_H-M   'P 1'
#
loop_
_entity.id
_entity.type
_entity.pdbx_description
1 polymer ?
#
loop_
_entity_poly.entity_id
_entity_poly.type
_entity_poly.pdbx_seq_one_letter_code
_entity_poly.pdbx_strand_id
1 'polypeptide(L)'
;MSLIRISEILDRIRPLPVRTVALQAPEGLKRELAAVADALRDEGYLVVISGDPCYGACDPALETLAYADILVHLGHTPIQDDDRILFEPVVLDLPLPPLDSVLQLITTDTIGLISTAQHAAALPRLADELQKHGIAAVISDPSPRTPLPGQVLGCTYAAARCAGADELLYFGSGVFHPIGAGIATGRRVVTLDPFTGDAGIVEADRLLRKRFGVIEKARLADRFGIIVSTKSGQNRMRLAEELMNHHPRADVILLREVTPDQLLNLGYPCYVNTACPRLALDDQIRFPVPVLSPAEFEILCGIRDWEAYEIDEIVA
;
A
#
# COMPACT_ATOMS: atom_id res chain seq x y z
N MET A 1 11.98 -5.87 22.05
CA MET A 1 10.76 -6.69 22.21
C MET A 1 10.30 -7.06 20.81
N SER A 2 9.87 -8.30 20.58
CA SER A 2 9.36 -8.72 19.28
C SER A 2 8.08 -7.96 18.94
N LEU A 3 7.91 -7.58 17.68
CA LEU A 3 6.67 -6.97 17.18
C LEU A 3 5.58 -8.03 16.93
N ILE A 4 5.97 -9.31 16.92
CA ILE A 4 5.08 -10.44 16.67
C ILE A 4 4.62 -11.02 18.00
N ARG A 5 3.30 -11.11 18.17
CA ARG A 5 2.67 -11.68 19.36
C ARG A 5 2.48 -13.19 19.18
N ILE A 6 3.55 -13.96 19.37
CA ILE A 6 3.57 -15.42 19.15
C ILE A 6 2.45 -16.13 19.92
N SER A 7 2.17 -15.73 21.16
CA SER A 7 1.08 -16.32 21.95
C SER A 7 -0.28 -16.17 21.29
N GLU A 8 -0.58 -14.99 20.71
CA GLU A 8 -1.85 -14.75 20.02
C GLU A 8 -1.98 -15.60 18.76
N ILE A 9 -0.87 -15.80 18.03
CA ILE A 9 -0.83 -16.72 16.88
C ILE A 9 -1.14 -18.16 17.32
N LEU A 10 -0.50 -18.63 18.39
CA LEU A 10 -0.73 -19.99 18.92
C LEU A 10 -2.17 -20.18 19.39
N ASP A 11 -2.74 -19.22 20.11
CA ASP A 11 -4.12 -19.28 20.60
C ASP A 11 -5.14 -19.35 19.45
N ARG A 12 -4.85 -18.71 18.31
CA ARG A 12 -5.68 -18.76 17.11
C ARG A 12 -5.52 -20.05 16.32
N ILE A 13 -4.34 -20.69 16.33
CA ILE A 13 -4.05 -21.91 15.56
C ILE A 13 -4.47 -23.19 16.31
N ARG A 14 -4.24 -23.27 17.63
CA ARG A 14 -4.57 -24.45 18.47
C ARG A 14 -5.98 -25.03 18.28
N PRO A 15 -7.06 -24.25 18.15
CA PRO A 15 -8.40 -24.83 17.97
C PRO A 15 -8.66 -25.35 16.56
N LEU A 16 -7.78 -25.09 15.59
CA LEU A 16 -7.97 -25.45 14.18
C LEU A 16 -7.47 -26.87 13.90
N PRO A 17 -8.13 -27.63 13.00
CA PRO A 17 -7.71 -28.98 12.62
C PRO A 17 -6.54 -28.96 11.62
N VAL A 18 -5.44 -28.26 11.95
CA VAL A 18 -4.28 -28.07 11.09
C VAL A 18 -3.05 -28.82 11.61
N ARG A 19 -2.17 -29.25 10.71
CA ARG A 19 -0.91 -29.93 11.04
C ARG A 19 0.30 -29.21 10.47
N THR A 20 0.13 -28.53 9.34
CA THR A 20 1.19 -27.80 8.65
C THR A 20 0.84 -26.32 8.55
N VAL A 21 1.74 -25.46 9.04
CA VAL A 21 1.57 -24.01 9.08
C VAL A 21 2.60 -23.36 8.15
N ALA A 22 2.12 -22.60 7.17
CA ALA A 22 2.96 -21.73 6.37
C ALA A 22 3.15 -20.39 7.07
N LEU A 23 4.35 -19.82 7.01
CA LEU A 23 4.66 -18.48 7.52
C LEU A 23 5.07 -17.55 6.37
N GLN A 24 4.53 -16.34 6.37
CA GLN A 24 4.96 -15.26 5.48
C GLN A 24 5.05 -13.95 6.27
N ALA A 25 6.11 -13.18 6.02
CA ALA A 25 6.29 -11.86 6.63
C ALA A 25 6.92 -10.88 5.64
N PRO A 26 6.64 -9.57 5.77
CA PRO A 26 7.37 -8.54 5.04
C PRO A 26 8.85 -8.53 5.43
N GLU A 27 9.68 -7.93 4.58
CA GLU A 27 11.14 -7.88 4.75
C GLU A 27 11.59 -7.42 6.15
N GLY A 28 10.89 -6.44 6.74
CA GLY A 28 11.19 -5.92 8.07
C GLY A 28 10.99 -6.93 9.22
N LEU A 29 10.21 -7.99 9.00
CA LEU A 29 9.85 -9.00 10.01
C LEU A 29 10.41 -10.40 9.69
N LYS A 30 11.00 -10.62 8.51
CA LYS A 30 11.51 -11.95 8.09
C LYS A 30 12.52 -12.56 9.06
N ARG A 31 13.33 -11.75 9.73
CA ARG A 31 14.32 -12.22 10.72
C ARG A 31 13.69 -12.84 11.96
N GLU A 32 12.44 -12.49 12.27
CA GLU A 32 11.71 -13.03 13.42
C GLU A 32 11.02 -14.37 13.09
N LEU A 33 10.90 -14.74 11.81
CA LEU A 33 10.22 -15.98 11.37
C LEU A 33 10.81 -17.25 11.98
N ALA A 34 12.12 -17.30 12.22
CA ALA A 34 12.76 -18.45 12.85
C ALA A 34 12.22 -18.69 14.27
N ALA A 35 12.05 -17.62 15.06
CA ALA A 35 11.52 -17.73 16.41
C ALA A 35 10.03 -18.13 16.43
N VAL A 36 9.24 -17.62 15.47
CA VAL A 36 7.84 -18.04 15.30
C VAL A 36 7.75 -19.52 14.89
N ALA A 37 8.63 -19.96 14.00
CA ALA A 37 8.71 -21.35 13.56
C ALA A 37 9.12 -22.30 14.69
N ASP A 38 10.07 -21.89 15.55
CA ASP A 38 10.45 -22.65 16.74
C ASP A 38 9.25 -22.86 17.68
N ALA A 39 8.53 -21.78 18.00
CA ALA A 39 7.36 -21.85 18.89
C ALA A 39 6.23 -22.74 18.32
N LEU A 40 5.99 -22.71 17.01
CA LEU A 40 5.03 -23.60 16.36
C LEU A 40 5.50 -25.06 16.34
N ARG A 41 6.80 -25.31 16.11
CA ARG A 41 7.35 -26.68 16.15
C ARG A 41 7.29 -27.29 17.55
N ASP A 42 7.50 -26.48 18.60
CA ASP A 42 7.38 -26.92 19.99
C ASP A 42 5.95 -27.38 20.33
N GLU A 43 4.94 -26.84 19.65
CA GLU A 43 3.53 -27.26 19.75
C GLU A 43 3.18 -28.44 18.80
N GLY A 44 4.14 -28.95 18.04
CA GLY A 44 3.99 -30.14 17.19
C GLY A 44 3.57 -29.86 15.74
N TYR A 45 3.55 -28.60 15.29
CA TYR A 45 3.25 -28.28 13.90
C TYR A 45 4.45 -28.50 12.98
N LEU A 46 4.19 -28.98 11.76
CA LEU A 46 5.14 -28.83 10.66
C LEU A 46 5.10 -27.38 10.18
N VAL A 47 6.26 -26.75 10.00
CA VAL A 47 6.33 -25.33 9.58
C VAL A 47 7.01 -25.20 8.23
N VAL A 48 6.37 -24.47 7.32
CA VAL A 48 6.93 -24.09 6.01
C VAL A 48 7.08 -22.57 5.97
N ILE A 49 8.26 -22.07 5.61
CA ILE A 49 8.50 -20.62 5.56
C ILE A 49 8.54 -20.16 4.11
N SER A 50 7.73 -19.16 3.75
CA SER A 50 7.81 -18.46 2.47
C SER A 50 9.10 -17.62 2.44
N GLY A 51 10.04 -18.01 1.57
CA GLY A 51 11.28 -17.27 1.34
C GLY A 51 11.11 -16.02 0.46
N ASP A 52 10.06 -15.99 -0.35
CA ASP A 52 9.81 -14.94 -1.35
C ASP A 52 9.52 -13.57 -0.73
N PRO A 53 9.75 -12.48 -1.47
CA PRO A 53 9.35 -11.14 -1.04
C PRO A 53 7.87 -11.05 -0.66
N CYS A 54 7.56 -10.23 0.34
CA CYS A 54 6.18 -9.90 0.73
C CYS A 54 6.06 -8.39 0.92
N TYR A 55 5.24 -7.76 0.08
CA TYR A 55 5.06 -6.29 0.07
C TYR A 55 3.78 -5.82 0.76
N GLY A 56 2.86 -6.74 1.05
CA GLY A 56 1.52 -6.41 1.54
C GLY A 56 0.58 -7.61 1.53
N ALA A 57 -0.61 -7.42 2.10
CA ALA A 57 -1.71 -8.38 2.00
C ALA A 57 -2.21 -8.63 0.57
N CYS A 58 -1.75 -7.84 -0.41
CA CYS A 58 -1.98 -8.06 -1.83
C CYS A 58 -1.15 -9.20 -2.43
N ASP A 59 -0.25 -9.78 -1.65
CA ASP A 59 0.68 -10.82 -2.06
C ASP A 59 0.74 -11.98 -1.07
N PRO A 60 -0.37 -12.66 -0.72
CA PRO A 60 -0.28 -13.85 0.11
C PRO A 60 0.53 -14.95 -0.61
N ALA A 61 1.34 -15.70 0.15
CA ALA A 61 2.19 -16.77 -0.36
C ALA A 61 1.38 -18.03 -0.73
N LEU A 62 0.49 -17.93 -1.72
CA LEU A 62 -0.42 -19.01 -2.11
C LEU A 62 0.33 -20.28 -2.58
N GLU A 63 1.49 -20.11 -3.22
CA GLU A 63 2.34 -21.23 -3.63
C GLU A 63 2.94 -21.97 -2.43
N THR A 64 3.31 -21.25 -1.37
CA THR A 64 3.75 -21.86 -0.10
C THR A 64 2.56 -22.51 0.62
N LEU A 65 1.40 -21.85 0.61
CA LEU A 65 0.16 -22.39 1.18
C LEU A 65 -0.32 -23.66 0.48
N ALA A 66 0.10 -23.96 -0.74
CA ALA A 66 -0.18 -25.25 -1.38
C ALA A 66 0.46 -26.44 -0.63
N TYR A 67 1.46 -26.19 0.22
CA TYR A 67 2.14 -27.20 1.04
C TYR A 67 1.76 -27.14 2.53
N ALA A 68 0.75 -26.33 2.89
CA ALA A 68 0.31 -26.14 4.27
C ALA A 68 -1.22 -26.11 4.38
N ASP A 69 -1.72 -26.33 5.60
CA ASP A 69 -3.17 -26.25 5.86
C ASP A 69 -3.62 -24.79 6.01
N ILE A 70 -2.77 -23.95 6.61
CA ILE A 70 -3.00 -22.53 6.89
C ILE A 70 -1.74 -21.70 6.67
N LEU A 71 -1.90 -20.44 6.25
CA LEU A 71 -0.86 -19.42 6.13
C LEU A 71 -1.01 -18.37 7.23
N VAL A 72 0.01 -18.17 8.05
CA VAL A 72 0.11 -17.00 8.93
C VAL A 72 0.81 -15.87 8.17
N HIS A 73 0.04 -14.84 7.82
CA HIS A 73 0.51 -13.66 7.11
C HIS A 73 0.73 -12.51 8.10
N LEU A 74 1.99 -12.20 8.37
CA LEU A 74 2.39 -11.23 9.38
C LEU A 74 2.45 -9.80 8.81
N GLY A 75 2.11 -8.81 9.63
CA GLY A 75 2.40 -7.39 9.39
C GLY A 75 1.31 -6.58 8.71
N HIS A 76 0.39 -7.22 7.96
CA HIS A 76 -0.61 -6.52 7.17
C HIS A 76 -2.04 -6.87 7.57
N THR A 77 -2.94 -5.91 7.43
CA THR A 77 -4.39 -6.12 7.53
C THR A 77 -4.93 -6.84 6.29
N PRO A 78 -5.96 -7.69 6.43
CA PRO A 78 -6.54 -8.40 5.28
C PRO A 78 -7.09 -7.44 4.23
N ILE A 79 -6.97 -7.83 2.96
CA ILE A 79 -7.64 -7.15 1.82
C ILE A 79 -8.47 -8.10 0.96
N GLN A 80 -8.50 -9.38 1.37
CA GLN A 80 -9.22 -10.47 0.73
C GLN A 80 -9.59 -11.46 1.84
N ASP A 81 -10.73 -12.13 1.66
CA ASP A 81 -11.20 -13.16 2.58
C ASP A 81 -10.76 -14.54 2.07
N ASP A 82 -9.97 -15.24 2.86
CA ASP A 82 -9.58 -16.63 2.63
C ASP A 82 -9.40 -17.30 4.01
N ASP A 83 -10.23 -18.30 4.29
CA ASP A 83 -10.25 -19.01 5.58
C ASP A 83 -8.93 -19.74 5.87
N ARG A 84 -8.10 -19.95 4.86
CA ARG A 84 -6.77 -20.56 5.00
C ARG A 84 -5.67 -19.53 5.26
N ILE A 85 -5.99 -18.25 5.38
CA ILE A 85 -5.02 -17.18 5.63
C ILE A 85 -5.34 -16.48 6.95
N LEU A 86 -4.49 -16.72 7.94
CA LEU A 86 -4.48 -16.03 9.21
C LEU A 86 -3.66 -14.74 9.11
N PHE A 87 -4.34 -13.61 8.93
CA PHE A 87 -3.68 -12.30 9.01
C PHE A 87 -3.38 -11.93 10.47
N GLU A 88 -2.14 -11.52 10.71
CA GLU A 88 -1.61 -11.06 12.00
C GLU A 88 -0.95 -9.68 11.82
N PRO A 89 -1.76 -8.60 11.83
CA PRO A 89 -1.27 -7.24 11.61
C PRO A 89 -0.35 -6.78 12.74
N VAL A 90 0.72 -6.06 12.40
CA VAL A 90 1.55 -5.40 13.42
C VAL A 90 0.98 -4.01 13.70
N VAL A 91 0.47 -3.83 14.91
CA VAL A 91 -0.03 -2.55 15.42
C VAL A 91 0.98 -1.99 16.42
N LEU A 92 1.33 -0.71 16.26
CA LEU A 92 2.23 -0.01 17.16
C LEU A 92 1.43 0.79 18.18
N ASP A 93 1.53 0.39 19.45
CA ASP A 93 1.02 1.19 20.56
C ASP A 93 2.12 2.13 21.06
N LEU A 94 2.17 3.31 20.45
CA LEU A 94 3.08 4.38 20.82
C LEU A 94 2.31 5.49 21.53
N PRO A 95 2.88 6.18 22.53
CA PRO A 95 2.28 7.41 23.03
C PRO A 95 2.15 8.44 21.90
N LEU A 96 1.15 9.33 21.99
CA LEU A 96 1.07 10.44 21.04
C LEU A 96 2.26 11.38 21.24
N PRO A 97 2.92 11.85 20.16
CA PRO A 97 3.92 12.90 20.28
C PRO A 97 3.25 14.23 20.68
N PRO A 98 4.03 15.24 21.13
CA PRO A 98 3.51 16.59 21.32
C PRO A 98 2.87 17.14 20.03
N LEU A 99 1.75 17.86 20.16
CA LEU A 99 0.98 18.38 19.03
C LEU A 99 1.36 19.81 18.66
N ASP A 100 2.27 20.46 19.39
CA ASP A 100 2.61 21.88 19.20
C ASP A 100 2.98 22.21 17.74
N SER A 101 3.70 21.31 17.07
CA SER A 101 4.12 21.45 15.67
C SER A 101 2.94 21.34 14.70
N VAL A 102 2.05 20.36 14.91
CA VAL A 102 0.92 20.10 14.01
C VAL A 102 -0.18 21.15 14.17
N LEU A 103 -0.42 21.63 15.40
CA LEU A 103 -1.44 22.65 15.69
C LEU A 103 -1.14 23.98 14.99
N GLN A 104 0.13 24.31 14.77
CA GLN A 104 0.53 25.50 14.01
C GLN A 104 0.28 25.38 12.50
N LEU A 105 0.11 24.16 12.01
CA LEU A 105 -0.07 23.87 10.58
C LEU A 105 -1.52 23.60 10.22
N ILE A 106 -2.37 23.20 11.16
CA ILE A 106 -3.80 22.99 10.91
C ILE A 106 -4.48 24.34 10.69
N THR A 107 -5.26 24.44 9.62
CA THR A 107 -5.91 25.72 9.23
C THR A 107 -7.43 25.69 9.34
N THR A 108 -8.00 24.54 9.67
CA THR A 108 -9.45 24.31 9.74
C THR A 108 -9.88 23.84 11.13
N ASP A 109 -11.14 24.13 11.49
CA ASP A 109 -11.74 23.65 12.74
C ASP A 109 -12.15 22.17 12.66
N THR A 110 -12.14 21.58 11.46
CA THR A 110 -12.43 20.16 11.22
C THR A 110 -11.39 19.54 10.30
N ILE A 111 -10.84 18.39 10.69
CA ILE A 111 -9.77 17.70 9.97
C ILE A 111 -10.06 16.20 9.79
N GLY A 112 -9.77 15.68 8.61
CA GLY A 112 -9.87 14.25 8.31
C GLY A 112 -8.61 13.51 8.72
N LEU A 113 -8.72 12.49 9.57
CA LEU A 113 -7.58 11.70 10.01
C LEU A 113 -7.38 10.47 9.13
N ILE A 114 -6.14 10.30 8.64
CA ILE A 114 -5.73 9.12 7.88
C ILE A 114 -4.41 8.55 8.41
N SER A 115 -4.19 7.25 8.22
CA SER A 115 -2.98 6.57 8.67
C SER A 115 -2.73 5.27 7.90
N THR A 116 -1.55 4.68 8.08
CA THR A 116 -1.28 3.29 7.70
C THR A 116 -1.73 2.31 8.78
N ALA A 117 -1.76 1.01 8.46
CA ALA A 117 -2.19 -0.07 9.36
C ALA A 117 -1.51 -0.01 10.75
N GLN A 118 -0.21 0.32 10.78
CA GLN A 118 0.58 0.31 12.02
C GLN A 118 0.13 1.35 13.04
N HIS A 119 -0.43 2.48 12.59
CA HIS A 119 -0.79 3.61 13.44
C HIS A 119 -2.30 3.91 13.45
N ALA A 120 -3.10 3.24 12.61
CA ALA A 120 -4.54 3.52 12.48
C ALA A 120 -5.30 3.36 13.82
N ALA A 121 -4.88 2.43 14.68
CA ALA A 121 -5.45 2.24 16.01
C ALA A 121 -5.26 3.45 16.95
N ALA A 122 -4.31 4.35 16.67
CA ALA A 122 -4.07 5.55 17.46
C ALA A 122 -4.95 6.74 17.04
N LEU A 123 -5.63 6.67 15.89
CA LEU A 123 -6.44 7.78 15.38
C LEU A 123 -7.55 8.25 16.33
N PRO A 124 -8.30 7.37 17.03
CA PRO A 124 -9.30 7.82 18.00
C PRO A 124 -8.69 8.63 19.15
N ARG A 125 -7.53 8.21 19.68
CA ARG A 125 -6.85 8.97 20.74
C ARG A 125 -6.33 10.31 20.23
N LEU A 126 -5.85 10.35 18.98
CA LEU A 126 -5.41 11.60 18.35
C LEU A 126 -6.59 12.55 18.14
N ALA A 127 -7.75 12.03 17.74
CA ALA A 127 -8.99 12.81 17.65
C ALA A 127 -9.37 13.44 18.99
N ASP A 128 -9.34 12.66 20.08
CA ASP A 128 -9.62 13.17 21.43
C ASP A 128 -8.64 14.26 21.86
N GLU A 129 -7.36 14.13 21.49
CA GLU A 129 -6.33 15.13 21.82
C GLU A 129 -6.48 16.42 21.01
N LEU A 130 -6.81 16.32 19.72
CA LEU A 130 -7.14 17.47 18.87
C LEU A 130 -8.39 18.20 19.38
N GLN A 131 -9.39 17.46 19.87
CA GLN A 131 -10.62 18.04 20.40
C GLN A 131 -10.38 18.94 21.62
N LYS A 132 -9.38 18.64 22.46
CA LYS A 132 -8.97 19.50 23.59
C LYS A 132 -8.43 20.85 23.13
N HIS A 133 -7.95 20.92 21.89
CA HIS A 133 -7.44 22.12 21.24
C HIS A 133 -8.50 22.79 20.34
N GLY A 134 -9.75 22.33 20.38
CA GLY A 134 -10.86 22.91 19.62
C GLY A 134 -10.98 22.43 18.17
N ILE A 135 -10.22 21.40 17.77
CA ILE A 135 -10.22 20.85 16.40
C ILE A 135 -11.05 19.57 16.39
N ALA A 136 -12.15 19.56 15.63
CA ALA A 136 -12.95 18.36 15.41
C ALA A 136 -12.26 17.43 14.41
N ALA A 137 -12.22 16.13 14.70
CA ALA A 137 -11.58 15.13 13.85
C ALA A 137 -12.60 14.15 13.27
N VAL A 138 -12.46 13.84 11.98
CA VAL A 138 -13.28 12.86 11.26
C VAL A 138 -12.41 11.68 10.87
N ILE A 139 -12.85 10.47 11.23
CA ILE A 139 -12.21 9.21 10.83
C ILE A 139 -13.22 8.46 9.97
N SER A 140 -12.87 8.17 8.72
CA SER A 140 -13.76 7.44 7.82
C SER A 140 -13.92 5.98 8.25
N ASP A 141 -15.06 5.39 7.93
CA ASP A 141 -15.32 3.97 8.12
C ASP A 141 -14.34 3.08 7.31
N PRO A 142 -14.16 1.81 7.73
CA PRO A 142 -13.41 0.81 6.97
C PRO A 142 -13.93 0.61 5.54
N SER A 143 -13.06 0.13 4.66
CA SER A 143 -13.40 -0.34 3.31
C SER A 143 -12.93 -1.78 3.11
N PRO A 144 -13.41 -2.51 2.08
CA PRO A 144 -12.97 -3.89 1.82
C PRO A 144 -11.45 -4.06 1.70
N ARG A 145 -10.74 -3.04 1.20
CA ARG A 145 -9.27 -3.05 1.03
C ARG A 145 -8.53 -2.39 2.19
N THR A 146 -9.23 -1.70 3.09
CA THR A 146 -8.67 -1.00 4.25
C THR A 146 -9.58 -1.23 5.46
N PRO A 147 -9.43 -2.37 6.15
CA PRO A 147 -10.39 -2.82 7.17
C PRO A 147 -10.32 -2.02 8.49
N LEU A 148 -9.36 -1.10 8.65
CA LEU A 148 -9.29 -0.21 9.80
C LEU A 148 -9.85 1.19 9.47
N PRO A 149 -10.57 1.85 10.39
CA PRO A 149 -11.02 3.22 10.20
C PRO A 149 -9.86 4.18 9.91
N GLY A 150 -10.05 5.10 8.96
CA GLY A 150 -9.02 6.05 8.52
C GLY A 150 -7.79 5.43 7.84
N GLN A 151 -7.78 4.13 7.59
CA GLN A 151 -6.62 3.48 6.97
C GLN A 151 -6.53 3.80 5.48
N VAL A 152 -5.33 4.17 5.03
CA VAL A 152 -4.94 4.29 3.62
C VAL A 152 -3.86 3.27 3.28
N LEU A 153 -3.77 2.93 2.00
CA LEU A 153 -2.68 2.15 1.43
C LEU A 153 -2.07 2.92 0.26
N GLY A 154 -0.89 2.50 -0.18
CA GLY A 154 -0.30 3.07 -1.39
C GLY A 154 -1.03 2.76 -2.70
N CYS A 155 -2.18 2.08 -2.64
CA CYS A 155 -3.04 1.75 -3.77
C CYS A 155 -4.52 2.07 -3.51
N THR A 156 -4.86 2.72 -2.39
CA THR A 156 -6.23 3.17 -2.14
C THR A 156 -6.25 4.29 -1.10
N TYR A 157 -6.97 5.35 -1.44
CA TYR A 157 -7.18 6.56 -0.66
C TYR A 157 -8.67 6.77 -0.34
N ALA A 158 -9.46 5.70 -0.34
CA ALA A 158 -10.90 5.75 -0.02
C ALA A 158 -11.17 6.47 1.32
N ALA A 159 -10.38 6.17 2.35
CA ALA A 159 -10.48 6.85 3.64
C ALA A 159 -10.29 8.36 3.56
N ALA A 160 -9.30 8.81 2.76
CA ALA A 160 -9.03 10.23 2.55
C ALA A 160 -10.19 10.94 1.82
N ARG A 161 -10.79 10.31 0.80
CA ARG A 161 -11.96 10.87 0.09
C ARG A 161 -13.17 11.01 1.02
N CYS A 162 -13.44 9.98 1.80
CA CYS A 162 -14.58 9.92 2.71
C CYS A 162 -14.41 10.72 4.00
N ALA A 163 -13.25 11.35 4.24
CA ALA A 163 -12.94 12.02 5.49
C ALA A 163 -13.78 13.28 5.80
N GLY A 164 -14.76 13.65 4.96
CA GLY A 164 -15.77 14.69 5.26
C GLY A 164 -15.25 16.10 5.61
N ALA A 165 -13.96 16.35 5.43
CA ALA A 165 -13.25 17.56 5.84
C ALA A 165 -12.40 18.11 4.68
N ASP A 166 -12.19 19.43 4.66
CA ASP A 166 -11.44 20.12 3.61
C ASP A 166 -9.92 19.95 3.74
N GLU A 167 -9.45 19.54 4.92
CA GLU A 167 -8.05 19.30 5.25
C GLU A 167 -7.88 17.90 5.84
N LEU A 168 -6.72 17.28 5.58
CA LEU A 168 -6.36 15.96 6.08
C LEU A 168 -5.14 16.03 6.99
N LEU A 169 -5.12 15.19 8.04
CA LEU A 169 -3.93 14.89 8.84
C LEU A 169 -3.56 13.43 8.67
N TYR A 170 -2.38 13.20 8.10
CA TYR A 170 -1.75 11.88 8.05
C TYR A 170 -0.90 11.65 9.29
N PHE A 171 -1.25 10.62 10.07
CA PHE A 171 -0.48 10.17 11.22
C PHE A 171 0.38 8.96 10.84
N GLY A 172 1.69 9.16 10.74
CA GLY A 172 2.63 8.12 10.32
C GLY A 172 3.92 8.70 9.75
N SER A 173 4.88 7.83 9.49
CA SER A 173 6.15 8.22 8.87
C SER A 173 6.09 8.14 7.34
N GLY A 174 7.06 8.83 6.71
CA GLY A 174 7.21 8.89 5.26
C GLY A 174 6.19 9.79 4.55
N VAL A 175 6.47 10.08 3.27
CA VAL A 175 5.71 11.08 2.50
C VAL A 175 4.84 10.48 1.39
N PHE A 176 4.97 9.18 1.10
CA PHE A 176 4.27 8.57 -0.04
C PHE A 176 2.75 8.59 0.11
N HIS A 177 2.22 8.05 1.20
CA HIS A 177 0.78 8.02 1.48
C HIS A 177 0.15 9.41 1.52
N PRO A 178 0.70 10.40 2.26
CA PRO A 178 0.08 11.73 2.30
C PRO A 178 0.17 12.47 0.96
N ILE A 179 1.26 12.33 0.19
CA ILE A 179 1.33 12.89 -1.17
C ILE A 179 0.22 12.31 -2.05
N GLY A 180 0.06 10.99 -2.03
CA GLY A 180 -0.96 10.33 -2.84
C GLY A 180 -2.38 10.69 -2.41
N ALA A 181 -2.63 10.83 -1.09
CA ALA A 181 -3.91 11.32 -0.57
C ALA A 181 -4.20 12.75 -1.05
N GLY A 182 -3.19 13.63 -1.06
CA GLY A 182 -3.33 14.99 -1.59
C GLY A 182 -3.71 15.01 -3.07
N ILE A 183 -3.07 14.16 -3.90
CA ILE A 183 -3.42 14.03 -5.32
C ILE A 183 -4.83 13.44 -5.50
N ALA A 184 -5.15 12.38 -4.76
CA ALA A 184 -6.42 11.65 -4.87
C ALA A 184 -7.66 12.47 -4.46
N THR A 185 -7.45 13.52 -3.66
CA THR A 185 -8.53 14.32 -3.07
C THR A 185 -8.50 15.79 -3.47
N GLY A 186 -7.36 16.30 -3.95
CA GLY A 186 -7.13 17.73 -4.13
C GLY A 186 -7.05 18.51 -2.82
N ARG A 187 -7.02 17.85 -1.66
CA ARG A 187 -7.04 18.48 -0.33
C ARG A 187 -5.63 18.74 0.20
N ARG A 188 -5.51 19.74 1.07
CA ARG A 188 -4.30 19.98 1.85
C ARG A 188 -4.08 18.83 2.83
N VAL A 189 -2.86 18.29 2.88
CA VAL A 189 -2.50 17.20 3.79
C VAL A 189 -1.35 17.63 4.68
N VAL A 190 -1.63 17.70 5.98
CA VAL A 190 -0.66 17.85 7.05
C VAL A 190 -0.17 16.46 7.46
N THR A 191 1.09 16.35 7.86
CA THR A 191 1.67 15.11 8.41
C THR A 191 2.05 15.29 9.86
N LEU A 192 1.97 14.22 10.65
CA LEU A 192 2.54 14.13 11.99
C LEU A 192 3.26 12.79 12.13
N ASP A 193 4.57 12.83 12.33
CA ASP A 193 5.39 11.64 12.53
C ASP A 193 5.27 11.17 14.00
N PRO A 194 4.78 9.95 14.26
CA PRO A 194 4.59 9.43 15.63
C PRO A 194 5.90 9.19 16.38
N PHE A 195 7.04 9.09 15.69
CA PHE A 195 8.33 8.80 16.29
C PHE A 195 9.10 10.07 16.63
N THR A 196 9.06 11.09 15.77
CA THR A 196 9.81 12.34 15.98
C THR A 196 8.95 13.47 16.52
N GLY A 197 7.62 13.43 16.32
CA GLY A 197 6.72 14.56 16.59
C GLY A 197 6.83 15.68 15.56
N ASP A 198 7.58 15.47 14.48
CA ASP A 198 7.70 16.45 13.41
C ASP A 198 6.39 16.51 12.62
N ALA A 199 5.96 17.74 12.33
CA ALA A 199 4.81 18.00 11.49
C ALA A 199 5.23 18.75 10.22
N GLY A 200 4.47 18.57 9.15
CA GLY A 200 4.78 19.16 7.84
C GLY A 200 3.57 19.21 6.92
N ILE A 201 3.76 19.80 5.75
CA ILE A 201 2.76 19.85 4.67
C ILE A 201 3.37 19.14 3.47
N VAL A 202 2.59 18.29 2.80
CA VAL A 202 3.07 17.62 1.60
C VAL A 202 2.83 18.43 0.34
N GLU A 203 3.83 18.41 -0.54
CA GLU A 203 3.83 19.13 -1.81
C GLU A 203 3.66 18.13 -2.98
N ALA A 204 2.40 17.93 -3.40
CA ALA A 204 2.05 17.01 -4.50
C ALA A 204 2.67 17.44 -5.85
N ASP A 205 2.80 18.75 -6.06
CA ASP A 205 3.39 19.38 -7.26
C ASP A 205 4.72 18.77 -7.68
N ARG A 206 5.58 18.46 -6.71
CA ARG A 206 6.91 17.90 -7.00
C ARG A 206 6.81 16.53 -7.63
N LEU A 207 5.86 15.70 -7.18
CA LEU A 207 5.61 14.39 -7.78
C LEU A 207 5.02 14.56 -9.18
N LEU A 208 3.99 15.40 -9.33
CA LEU A 208 3.32 15.64 -10.62
C LEU A 208 4.30 16.14 -11.69
N ARG A 209 5.19 17.09 -11.37
CA ARG A 209 6.22 17.56 -12.32
C ARG A 209 7.17 16.45 -12.75
N LYS A 210 7.55 15.55 -11.83
CA LYS A 210 8.35 14.37 -12.18
C LYS A 210 7.58 13.44 -13.11
N ARG A 211 6.31 13.17 -12.81
CA ARG A 211 5.45 12.29 -13.61
C ARG A 211 5.21 12.84 -15.02
N PHE A 212 4.99 14.14 -15.15
CA PHE A 212 4.93 14.82 -16.44
C PHE A 212 6.20 14.58 -17.26
N GLY A 213 7.38 14.74 -16.65
CA GLY A 213 8.65 14.45 -17.33
C GLY A 213 8.80 12.99 -17.77
N VAL A 214 8.24 12.03 -17.02
CA VAL A 214 8.24 10.60 -17.39
C VAL A 214 7.30 10.34 -18.58
N ILE A 215 6.11 10.95 -18.59
CA ILE A 215 5.17 10.89 -19.73
C ILE A 215 5.82 11.45 -21.00
N GLU A 216 6.44 12.63 -20.91
CA GLU A 216 7.09 13.26 -22.06
C GLU A 216 8.25 12.42 -22.60
N LYS A 217 9.05 11.79 -21.72
CA LYS A 217 10.08 10.84 -22.15
C LYS A 217 9.48 9.62 -22.85
N ALA A 218 8.33 9.14 -22.39
CA ALA A 218 7.64 7.99 -22.96
C ALA A 218 7.03 8.26 -24.35
N ARG A 219 6.81 9.52 -24.75
CA ARG A 219 6.29 9.86 -26.08
C ARG A 219 7.17 9.40 -27.25
N LEU A 220 8.46 9.14 -26.98
CA LEU A 220 9.40 8.61 -27.97
C LEU A 220 9.27 7.10 -28.19
N ALA A 221 8.51 6.39 -27.35
CA ALA A 221 8.30 4.96 -27.47
C ALA A 221 7.30 4.63 -28.58
N ASP A 222 7.63 3.64 -29.41
CA ASP A 222 6.77 3.13 -30.49
C ASP A 222 6.09 1.78 -30.13
N ARG A 223 6.40 1.24 -28.95
CA ARG A 223 5.88 -0.02 -28.41
C ARG A 223 5.81 0.02 -26.89
N PHE A 224 4.76 -0.57 -26.32
CA PHE A 224 4.49 -0.53 -24.88
C PHE A 224 4.27 -1.94 -24.32
N GLY A 225 4.90 -2.25 -23.19
CA GLY A 225 4.62 -3.47 -22.43
C GLY A 225 3.66 -3.17 -21.29
N ILE A 226 2.44 -3.71 -21.33
CA ILE A 226 1.44 -3.54 -20.27
C ILE A 226 1.62 -4.65 -19.23
N ILE A 227 2.12 -4.29 -18.06
CA ILE A 227 2.50 -5.21 -16.99
C ILE A 227 1.27 -5.59 -16.16
N VAL A 228 0.94 -6.88 -16.14
CA VAL A 228 -0.02 -7.49 -15.22
C VAL A 228 0.72 -8.34 -14.20
N SER A 229 0.46 -8.09 -12.91
CA SER A 229 1.00 -8.92 -11.84
C SER A 229 0.08 -10.11 -11.55
N THR A 230 0.64 -11.32 -11.38
CA THR A 230 -0.13 -12.50 -10.98
C THR A 230 -0.41 -12.58 -9.47
N LYS A 231 0.09 -11.61 -8.69
CA LYS A 231 -0.29 -11.42 -7.27
C LYS A 231 -1.80 -11.24 -7.14
N SER A 232 -2.44 -11.98 -6.24
CA SER A 232 -3.91 -12.00 -6.12
C SER A 232 -4.51 -10.61 -5.93
N GLY A 233 -3.90 -9.78 -5.10
CA GLY A 233 -4.38 -8.42 -4.85
C GLY A 233 -3.91 -7.36 -5.84
N GLN A 234 -3.19 -7.71 -6.91
CA GLN A 234 -2.66 -6.78 -7.91
C GLN A 234 -3.03 -7.14 -9.36
N ASN A 235 -3.69 -8.27 -9.59
CA ASN A 235 -4.05 -8.72 -10.92
C ASN A 235 -5.17 -7.83 -11.50
N ARG A 236 -4.80 -7.01 -12.48
CA ARG A 236 -5.73 -6.12 -13.22
C ARG A 236 -5.75 -6.45 -14.71
N MET A 237 -5.88 -7.73 -15.07
CA MET A 237 -5.91 -8.19 -16.47
C MET A 237 -6.95 -7.42 -17.31
N ARG A 238 -8.15 -7.23 -16.78
CA ARG A 238 -9.21 -6.49 -17.49
C ARG A 238 -8.80 -5.06 -17.85
N LEU A 239 -8.18 -4.33 -16.92
CA LEU A 239 -7.67 -2.99 -17.19
C LEU A 239 -6.56 -3.04 -18.24
N ALA A 240 -5.68 -4.03 -18.19
CA ALA A 240 -4.63 -4.18 -19.18
C ALA A 240 -5.19 -4.44 -20.59
N GLU A 241 -6.24 -5.25 -20.72
CA GLU A 241 -6.96 -5.48 -21.97
C GLU A 241 -7.61 -4.20 -22.50
N GLU A 242 -8.19 -3.38 -21.63
CA GLU A 242 -8.76 -2.08 -21.98
C GLU A 242 -7.66 -1.13 -22.52
N LEU A 243 -6.55 -1.00 -21.80
CA LEU A 243 -5.42 -0.14 -22.18
C LEU A 243 -4.72 -0.58 -23.47
N MET A 244 -4.67 -1.87 -23.79
CA MET A 244 -4.10 -2.34 -25.08
C MET A 244 -4.80 -1.70 -26.28
N ASN A 245 -6.09 -1.36 -26.16
CA ASN A 245 -6.85 -0.76 -27.27
C ASN A 245 -6.49 0.72 -27.52
N HIS A 246 -5.73 1.36 -26.63
CA HIS A 246 -5.32 2.76 -26.79
C HIS A 246 -4.07 2.93 -27.66
N HIS A 247 -3.32 1.85 -27.94
CA HIS A 247 -2.15 1.91 -28.81
C HIS A 247 -1.96 0.63 -29.64
N PRO A 248 -1.74 0.71 -30.97
CA PRO A 248 -1.68 -0.47 -31.85
C PRO A 248 -0.49 -1.41 -31.61
N ARG A 249 0.49 -0.97 -30.81
CA ARG A 249 1.69 -1.74 -30.44
C ARG A 249 1.84 -1.83 -28.92
N ALA A 250 0.77 -2.19 -28.24
CA ALA A 250 0.77 -2.49 -26.82
C ALA A 250 0.57 -3.99 -26.60
N ASP A 251 1.47 -4.61 -25.83
CA ASP A 251 1.48 -6.05 -25.57
C ASP A 251 1.30 -6.29 -24.06
N VAL A 252 0.40 -7.20 -23.66
CA VAL A 252 0.24 -7.60 -22.24
C VAL A 252 1.37 -8.54 -21.83
N ILE A 253 1.96 -8.27 -20.67
CA ILE A 253 3.08 -9.00 -20.08
C ILE A 253 2.68 -9.44 -18.67
N LEU A 254 2.58 -10.74 -18.44
CA LEU A 254 2.33 -11.29 -17.10
C LEU A 254 3.66 -11.52 -16.36
N LEU A 255 3.76 -11.01 -15.14
CA LEU A 255 4.89 -11.23 -14.24
C LEU A 255 4.37 -11.55 -12.83
N ARG A 256 5.04 -12.44 -12.09
CA ARG A 256 4.78 -12.59 -10.65
C ARG A 256 5.43 -11.47 -9.87
N GLU A 257 6.68 -11.18 -10.18
CA GLU A 257 7.46 -10.09 -9.61
C GLU A 257 7.96 -9.15 -10.71
N VAL A 258 7.73 -7.86 -10.51
CA VAL A 258 8.12 -6.81 -11.46
C VAL A 258 9.46 -6.26 -11.00
N THR A 259 10.54 -6.61 -11.71
CA THR A 259 11.90 -6.19 -11.36
C THR A 259 12.56 -5.44 -12.52
N PRO A 260 13.52 -4.54 -12.24
CA PRO A 260 14.28 -3.85 -13.28
C PRO A 260 14.94 -4.80 -14.29
N ASP A 261 15.48 -5.93 -13.82
CA ASP A 261 16.15 -6.91 -14.69
C ASP A 261 15.17 -7.58 -15.65
N GLN A 262 13.95 -7.93 -15.20
CA GLN A 262 12.93 -8.47 -16.07
C GLN A 262 12.52 -7.46 -17.14
N LEU A 263 12.28 -6.20 -16.75
CA LEU A 263 11.92 -5.15 -17.71
C LEU A 263 13.06 -4.82 -18.68
N LEU A 264 14.32 -4.92 -18.24
CA LEU A 264 15.48 -4.76 -19.11
C LEU A 264 15.56 -5.89 -20.15
N ASN A 265 15.42 -7.13 -19.71
CA ASN A 265 15.51 -8.32 -20.58
C ASN A 265 14.37 -8.40 -21.60
N LEU A 266 13.16 -7.94 -21.22
CA LEU A 266 12.01 -7.85 -22.12
C LEU A 266 12.16 -6.74 -23.17
N GLY A 267 12.95 -5.70 -22.89
CA GLY A 267 13.44 -4.75 -23.89
C GLY A 267 12.43 -3.76 -24.48
N TYR A 268 11.25 -3.57 -23.86
CA TYR A 268 10.31 -2.55 -24.31
C TYR A 268 10.83 -1.13 -23.98
N PRO A 269 10.64 -0.14 -24.88
CA PRO A 269 11.10 1.22 -24.65
C PRO A 269 10.26 1.98 -23.59
N CYS A 270 9.06 1.48 -23.27
CA CYS A 270 8.19 1.97 -22.20
C CYS A 270 7.32 0.84 -21.68
N TYR A 271 7.02 0.86 -20.39
CA TYR A 271 6.03 -0.03 -19.77
C TYR A 271 4.85 0.75 -19.19
N VAL A 272 3.71 0.10 -19.11
CA VAL A 272 2.50 0.59 -18.43
C VAL A 272 2.20 -0.38 -17.29
N ASN A 273 2.14 0.12 -16.07
CA ASN A 273 2.03 -0.68 -14.86
C ASN A 273 0.58 -0.82 -14.43
N THR A 274 -0.02 -2.01 -14.63
CA THR A 274 -1.31 -2.37 -14.03
C THR A 274 -1.13 -3.27 -12.80
N ALA A 275 0.07 -3.38 -12.23
CA ALA A 275 0.34 -4.11 -10.99
C ALA A 275 0.19 -3.19 -9.75
N CYS A 276 1.13 -3.25 -8.79
CA CYS A 276 1.17 -2.33 -7.66
C CYS A 276 1.42 -0.88 -8.13
N PRO A 277 0.52 0.09 -7.82
CA PRO A 277 0.67 1.49 -8.22
C PRO A 277 2.01 2.12 -7.80
N ARG A 278 2.57 1.69 -6.66
CA ARG A 278 3.85 2.20 -6.16
C ARG A 278 5.03 1.94 -7.11
N LEU A 279 4.96 0.93 -7.98
CA LEU A 279 6.05 0.62 -8.90
C LEU A 279 6.29 1.77 -9.89
N ALA A 280 5.22 2.32 -10.47
CA ALA A 280 5.33 3.45 -11.38
C ALA A 280 5.72 4.73 -10.66
N LEU A 281 5.39 4.89 -9.37
CA LEU A 281 5.58 6.15 -8.63
C LEU A 281 6.89 6.20 -7.85
N ASP A 282 7.09 5.26 -6.91
CA ASP A 282 8.26 5.20 -6.02
C ASP A 282 9.47 4.60 -6.73
N ASP A 283 9.26 3.47 -7.42
CA ASP A 283 10.35 2.66 -7.97
C ASP A 283 10.78 3.10 -9.38
N GLN A 284 10.15 4.13 -9.95
CA GLN A 284 10.49 4.66 -11.27
C GLN A 284 12.00 4.88 -11.47
N ILE A 285 12.69 5.36 -10.44
CA ILE A 285 14.14 5.64 -10.52
C ILE A 285 14.99 4.38 -10.68
N ARG A 286 14.46 3.21 -10.32
CA ARG A 286 15.13 1.91 -10.42
C ARG A 286 14.95 1.26 -11.79
N PHE A 287 13.92 1.66 -12.54
CA PHE A 287 13.62 1.06 -13.83
C PHE A 287 14.46 1.67 -14.96
N PRO A 288 14.87 0.84 -15.96
CA PRO A 288 15.75 1.29 -17.04
C PRO A 288 15.05 2.23 -18.03
N VAL A 289 13.72 2.20 -18.07
CA VAL A 289 12.87 2.93 -19.01
C VAL A 289 11.66 3.54 -18.27
N PRO A 290 10.90 4.47 -18.89
CA PRO A 290 9.66 4.96 -18.32
C PRO A 290 8.70 3.83 -17.96
N VAL A 291 8.10 3.93 -16.76
CA VAL A 291 7.02 3.06 -16.31
C VAL A 291 5.84 3.96 -15.94
N LEU A 292 4.81 3.94 -16.78
CA LEU A 292 3.63 4.77 -16.64
C LEU A 292 2.57 4.08 -15.80
N SER A 293 1.76 4.86 -15.09
CA SER A 293 0.47 4.41 -14.57
C SER A 293 -0.56 4.28 -15.71
N PRO A 294 -1.72 3.65 -15.47
CA PRO A 294 -2.83 3.63 -16.42
C PRO A 294 -3.25 5.03 -16.90
N ALA A 295 -3.53 5.95 -15.96
CA ALA A 295 -3.94 7.31 -16.27
C ALA A 295 -2.86 8.08 -17.05
N GLU A 296 -1.58 7.85 -16.74
CA GLU A 296 -0.47 8.47 -17.47
C GLU A 296 -0.35 7.94 -18.91
N PHE A 297 -0.66 6.66 -19.13
CA PHE A 297 -0.70 6.08 -20.47
C PHE A 297 -1.90 6.62 -21.28
N GLU A 298 -3.06 6.80 -20.66
CA GLU A 298 -4.20 7.50 -21.26
C GLU A 298 -3.84 8.93 -21.69
N ILE A 299 -3.13 9.67 -20.83
CA ILE A 299 -2.63 11.02 -21.14
C ILE A 299 -1.65 10.98 -22.32
N LEU A 300 -0.72 10.01 -22.33
CA LEU A 300 0.21 9.82 -23.44
C LEU A 300 -0.53 9.59 -24.76
N CYS A 301 -1.59 8.77 -24.74
CA CYS A 301 -2.38 8.41 -25.91
C CYS A 301 -3.45 9.46 -26.30
N GLY A 302 -3.59 10.55 -25.55
CA GLY A 302 -4.59 11.60 -25.81
C GLY A 302 -6.03 11.19 -25.47
N ILE A 303 -6.21 10.18 -24.62
CA ILE A 303 -7.51 9.73 -24.10
C ILE A 303 -7.94 10.57 -22.89
N ARG A 304 -6.97 11.07 -22.12
CA ARG A 304 -7.16 11.87 -20.91
C ARG A 304 -6.34 13.15 -21.00
N ASP A 305 -6.90 14.26 -20.53
CA ASP A 305 -6.17 15.52 -20.40
C ASP A 305 -5.31 15.54 -19.12
N TRP A 306 -4.19 16.27 -19.15
CA TRP A 306 -3.28 16.36 -18.00
C TRP A 306 -3.95 16.97 -16.76
N GLU A 307 -4.86 17.91 -16.96
CA GLU A 307 -5.64 18.55 -15.90
C GLU A 307 -6.54 17.56 -15.14
N ALA A 308 -6.84 16.41 -15.76
CA ALA A 308 -7.58 15.31 -15.18
C ALA A 308 -6.66 14.17 -14.68
N TYR A 309 -5.40 14.47 -14.34
CA TYR A 309 -4.47 13.50 -13.78
C TYR A 309 -5.07 12.84 -12.53
N GLU A 310 -5.03 11.51 -12.49
CA GLU A 310 -5.44 10.70 -11.36
C GLU A 310 -4.29 9.83 -10.89
N ILE A 311 -4.14 9.73 -9.56
CA ILE A 311 -3.24 8.74 -8.98
C ILE A 311 -3.84 7.34 -9.15
N ASP A 312 -3.00 6.37 -9.51
CA ASP A 312 -3.43 5.00 -9.73
C ASP A 312 -3.84 4.31 -8.43
N GLU A 313 -5.04 3.72 -8.44
CA GLU A 313 -5.63 3.04 -7.30
C GLU A 313 -6.20 1.67 -7.71
N ILE A 314 -6.25 0.76 -6.75
CA ILE A 314 -6.91 -0.53 -6.87
C ILE A 314 -8.15 -0.45 -5.98
N VAL A 315 -9.26 -0.05 -6.59
CA VAL A 315 -10.59 -0.04 -5.96
C VAL A 315 -11.24 -1.42 -6.10
N ALA A 316 -12.11 -1.77 -5.14
CA ALA A 316 -12.86 -3.03 -5.13
C ALA A 316 -13.95 -3.06 -6.20
#